data_AF-A0ABD5UZN3-F1
#
_entry.id   AF-A0ABD5UZN3-F1
#
_cell.length_a   1.000
_cell.length_b   1.000
_cell.length_c   1.000
_cell.angle_alpha   90.00
_cell.angle_beta   90.00
_cell.angle_gamma   90.00
#
_symmetry.space_group_name_H-M   'P 1'
#
loop_
_entity.id
_entity.type
_entity.pdbx_description
1 polymer ?
#
loop_
_entity_poly.entity_id
_entity_poly.type
_entity_poly.pdbx_seq_one_letter_code
_entity_poly.pdbx_strand_id
1 'polypeptide(L)' 'MIVDKCRLCEFYVVVGTAADHHRVMRAHERHEHGRINPDRQDHRSDA' A
#
# COMPACT_ATOMS: atom_id res chain seq x y z
N MET A 1 5.82 16.36 -8.23
CA MET A 1 4.48 15.78 -8.04
C MET A 1 4.61 14.28 -8.24
N ILE A 2 4.16 13.50 -7.26
CA ILE A 2 4.19 12.04 -7.26
C ILE A 2 2.76 11.56 -7.33
N VAL A 3 2.47 10.67 -8.28
CA VAL A 3 1.19 9.99 -8.42
C VAL A 3 1.47 8.51 -8.30
N ASP A 4 0.78 7.84 -7.37
CA ASP A 4 0.97 6.41 -7.14
C ASP A 4 -0.37 5.74 -6.80
N LYS A 5 -0.43 4.42 -7.01
CA LYS A 5 -1.61 3.60 -6.76
C LYS A 5 -1.28 2.54 -5.71
N CYS A 6 -2.20 2.31 -4.78
CA CYS A 6 -2.09 1.15 -3.90
C CYS A 6 -2.08 -0.15 -4.71
N ARG A 7 -1.24 -1.10 -4.30
CA ARG A 7 -1.13 -2.40 -4.98
C ARG A 7 -2.27 -3.36 -4.67
N LEU A 8 -3.07 -3.06 -3.65
CA LEU A 8 -4.10 -3.96 -3.11
C LEU A 8 -5.52 -3.47 -3.37
N CYS A 9 -5.71 -2.20 -3.73
CA CYS A 9 -7.01 -1.63 -4.04
C CYS A 9 -6.92 -0.49 -5.06
N GLU A 10 -8.05 0.14 -5.36
CA GLU A 10 -8.14 1.22 -6.34
C GLU A 10 -7.88 2.62 -5.75
N PHE A 11 -7.16 2.70 -4.63
CA PHE A 11 -6.75 3.96 -4.04
C PHE A 11 -5.59 4.60 -4.81
N TYR A 12 -5.73 5.88 -5.15
CA TYR A 12 -4.70 6.70 -5.78
C TYR A 12 -4.29 7.82 -4.84
N VAL A 13 -2.98 8.11 -4.79
CA VAL A 13 -2.41 9.21 -4.01
C VAL A 13 -1.69 10.18 -4.93
N VAL A 14 -1.88 11.47 -4.69
CA VAL A 14 -1.16 12.56 -5.37
C VAL A 14 -0.53 13.46 -4.31
N VAL A 15 0.80 13.55 -4.28
CA VAL A 15 1.53 14.36 -3.28
C VAL A 15 2.71 15.13 -3.88
N GLY A 16 3.15 16.16 -3.16
CA GLY A 16 4.26 17.02 -3.56
C GLY A 16 5.63 16.42 -3.28
N THR A 17 5.77 15.59 -2.23
CA THR A 17 7.07 15.09 -1.74
C THR A 17 7.07 13.59 -1.52
N ALA A 18 8.24 12.97 -1.59
CA ALA A 18 8.42 11.54 -1.30
C ALA A 18 8.14 11.19 0.17
N ALA A 19 8.42 12.12 1.10
CA ALA A 19 8.13 11.91 2.52
C ALA A 19 6.62 11.79 2.78
N ASP A 20 5.83 12.66 2.15
CA ASP A 20 4.37 12.60 2.24
C ASP A 20 3.81 11.35 1.57
N HIS A 21 4.38 10.95 0.43
CA HIS A 21 3.99 9.73 -0.29
C HIS A 21 4.10 8.51 0.62
N HIS A 22 5.28 8.30 1.21
CA HIS A 22 5.51 7.18 2.11
C HIS A 22 4.64 7.20 3.37
N ARG A 23 4.29 8.39 3.86
CA ARG A 23 3.42 8.53 5.04
C ARG A 23 1.98 8.16 4.70
N VAL A 24 1.45 8.72 3.62
CA VAL A 24 0.06 8.51 3.19
C VAL A 24 -0.14 7.06 2.75
N MET A 25 0.76 6.51 1.93
CA MET A 25 0.66 5.12 1.48
C MET A 25 0.68 4.13 2.65
N ARG A 26 1.63 4.28 3.59
CA ARG A 26 1.69 3.38 4.76
C ARG A 26 0.53 3.56 5.73
N ALA A 27 -0.05 4.75 5.81
CA ALA A 27 -1.26 4.97 6.61
C ALA A 27 -2.46 4.28 5.97
N HIS A 28 -2.65 4.48 4.68
CA HIS A 28 -3.69 3.83 3.88
C HIS A 28 -3.59 2.31 3.95
N GLU A 29 -2.42 1.73 3.65
CA GLU A 29 -2.21 0.28 3.69
C GLU A 29 -2.54 -0.32 5.06
N ARG A 30 -2.15 0.35 6.15
CA ARG A 30 -2.44 -0.14 7.52
C ARG A 30 -3.91 -0.03 7.89
N HIS A 31 -4.60 1.00 7.42
CA HIS A 31 -6.01 1.23 7.75
C HIS A 31 -6.93 0.31 6.95
N GLU A 32 -6.74 0.25 5.64
CA GLU A 32 -7.63 -0.45 4.71
C GLU A 32 -7.29 -1.94 4.56
N HIS A 33 -6.02 -2.31 4.71
CA HIS A 33 -5.56 -3.69 4.48
C HIS A 33 -5.01 -4.36 5.75
N GLY A 34 -5.04 -3.66 6.89
CA GLY A 34 -4.52 -4.14 8.17
C GLY A 34 -2.99 -4.25 8.18
N ARG A 35 -2.43 -4.98 9.17
CA ARG A 35 -1.01 -5.38 9.13
C ARG A 35 -0.83 -6.38 7.98
N ILE A 36 -0.60 -5.88 6.78
CA ILE A 36 -0.01 -6.67 5.70
C ILE A 36 1.34 -7.11 6.26
N ASN A 37 1.43 -8.39 6.64
CA ASN A 37 2.73 -8.99 6.93
C ASN A 37 3.46 -9.04 5.59
N PRO A 38 4.53 -8.27 5.36
CA PRO A 38 5.25 -8.31 4.08
C PRO A 38 5.85 -9.69 3.80
N ASP A 39 5.90 -10.56 4.83
CA ASP A 39 6.32 -11.95 4.76
C ASP A 39 5.20 -12.93 4.39
N ARG A 40 3.93 -12.50 4.33
CA ARG A 40 2.89 -13.28 3.65
C ARG A 40 3.07 -13.08 2.15
N GLN A 41 4.09 -13.73 1.60
CA GLN A 41 3.92 -14.39 0.32
C GLN A 41 2.67 -15.24 0.47
N ASP A 42 1.61 -14.82 -0.20
CA ASP A 42 0.42 -15.62 -0.45
C ASP A 42 0.90 -16.86 -1.23
N HIS A 43 1.43 -17.86 -0.51
CA HIS A 43 1.46 -19.22 -0.99
C HIS A 43 -0.01 -19.61 -1.03
N ARG A 44 -0.64 -19.31 -2.16
CA ARG A 44 -1.69 -20.17 -2.72
C ARG A 44 -1.07 -21.56 -2.82
N SER A 45 -1.12 -22.30 -1.73
CA SER A 45 -1.09 -23.76 -1.74
C SER A 45 -2.44 -24.17 -2.29
N ASP A 46 -2.52 -24.20 -3.62
CA ASP A 46 -3.47 -25.06 -4.32
C ASP A 46 -2.89 -26.48 -4.22
N ALA A 47 -3.37 -27.25 -3.22
CA ALA A 47 -3.25 -28.70 -3.13
C ALA A 47 -4.15 -29.23 -2.02
#